data_AF-A0A7J5MWN8-F1
#
_entry.id   AF-A0A7J5MWN8-F1
#
_cell.length_a   1.000
_cell.length_b   1.000
_cell.length_c   1.000
_cell.angle_alpha   90.00
_cell.angle_beta   90.00
_cell.angle_gamma   90.00
#
_symmetry.space_group_name_H-M   'P 1'
#
loop_
_entity.id
_entity.type
_entity.pdbx_description
1 polymer ?
#
loop_
_entity_poly.entity_id
_entity_poly.type
_entity_poly.pdbx_seq_one_letter_code
_entity_poly.pdbx_strand_id
1 'polypeptide(L)'
;MPGVVDDYRDRDPVDTAEAESIERRALGTPERPGRLVRHLREWLPSDVDSMETARGIIHDRAESARRCYALDPTRCLTPEAFRAAVDQSSVERFFTSKEIRMSAHRMRVGHRYMDRVSEWKAGHKGSTPDGETRDALWDAALADYVAEKKAKGSSFGNGLNYTDGRSAHEGVRPRVYIDRNDMEEPFNGRKDFEGMYRRGQARIRQWAANYADYSMTGEDGDATGDALDMATTTSVTGSALRGVGETERRAYKLALAQGRSAAELDAVAKALGLDGDTRGLLEAEWHAEGAFARI
;
A
#
# COMPACT_ATOMS: atom_id res chain seq x y z
N MET A 1 11.77 39.37 7.57
CA MET A 1 12.18 38.72 6.30
C MET A 1 10.92 38.28 5.60
N PRO A 2 10.47 38.97 4.53
CA PRO A 2 9.34 38.48 3.74
C PRO A 2 9.80 37.19 3.07
N GLY A 3 9.11 36.08 3.36
CA GLY A 3 9.40 34.79 2.78
C GLY A 3 9.17 34.85 1.28
N VAL A 4 10.22 34.58 0.52
CA VAL A 4 10.11 34.26 -0.90
C VAL A 4 9.23 33.02 -0.99
N VAL A 5 7.95 33.23 -1.32
CA VAL A 5 7.07 32.14 -1.71
C VAL A 5 7.57 31.74 -3.09
N ASP A 6 8.38 30.69 -3.12
CA ASP A 6 8.92 30.12 -4.34
C ASP A 6 7.74 29.81 -5.28
N ASP A 7 7.62 30.55 -6.38
CA ASP A 7 6.50 30.41 -7.30
C ASP A 7 6.68 29.09 -8.07
N TYR A 8 5.86 28.10 -7.72
CA TYR A 8 5.90 26.77 -8.30
C TYR A 8 5.63 26.77 -9.82
N ARG A 9 5.11 27.88 -10.37
CA ARG A 9 4.83 28.05 -11.81
C ARG A 9 6.10 28.19 -12.66
N ASP A 10 7.24 28.49 -12.04
CA ASP A 10 8.55 28.57 -12.70
C ASP A 10 9.33 27.25 -12.65
N ARG A 11 8.71 26.18 -12.12
CA ARG A 11 9.34 24.86 -12.00
C ARG A 11 8.73 23.88 -13.00
N ASP A 12 9.61 23.16 -13.68
CA ASP A 12 9.19 22.16 -14.65
C ASP A 12 8.52 20.96 -13.96
N PRO A 13 7.32 20.54 -14.42
CA PRO A 13 6.68 19.33 -13.93
C PRO A 13 7.52 18.11 -14.35
N VAL A 14 7.45 17.05 -13.53
CA VAL A 14 8.04 15.76 -13.88
C VAL A 14 7.39 15.23 -15.16
N ASP A 15 8.21 14.93 -16.16
CA ASP A 15 7.74 14.27 -17.38
C ASP A 15 7.59 12.75 -17.17
N THR A 16 6.92 12.09 -18.10
CA THR A 16 6.65 10.64 -18.01
C THR A 16 7.93 9.81 -17.95
N ALA A 17 8.95 10.14 -18.75
CA ALA A 17 10.19 9.38 -18.82
C ALA A 17 11.03 9.52 -17.54
N GLU A 18 11.07 10.73 -16.96
CA GLU A 18 11.72 10.99 -15.69
C GLU A 18 10.96 10.32 -14.54
N ALA A 19 9.63 10.34 -14.55
CA ALA A 19 8.80 9.63 -13.57
C ALA A 19 9.06 8.12 -13.59
N GLU A 20 9.06 7.49 -14.77
CA GLU A 20 9.40 6.07 -14.93
C GLU A 20 10.82 5.74 -14.45
N SER A 21 11.78 6.62 -14.75
CA SER A 21 13.17 6.48 -14.28
C SER A 21 13.27 6.54 -12.75
N ILE A 22 12.52 7.46 -12.11
CA ILE A 22 12.43 7.59 -10.66
C ILE A 22 11.79 6.34 -10.03
N GLU A 23 10.68 5.86 -10.58
CA GLU A 23 9.99 4.64 -10.12
C GLU A 23 10.91 3.41 -10.22
N ARG A 24 11.59 3.24 -11.36
CA ARG A 24 12.55 2.14 -11.60
C ARG A 24 13.72 2.19 -10.62
N ARG A 25 14.26 3.39 -10.35
CA ARG A 25 15.35 3.58 -9.38
C ARG A 25 14.90 3.31 -7.94
N ALA A 26 13.69 3.69 -7.58
CA ALA A 26 13.13 3.43 -6.26
C ALA A 26 12.88 1.94 -6.02
N LEU A 27 12.49 1.21 -7.08
CA LEU A 27 12.34 -0.25 -7.04
C LEU A 27 13.71 -0.95 -6.95
N GLY A 28 14.69 -0.48 -7.73
CA GLY A 28 16.02 -1.10 -7.84
C GLY A 28 16.00 -2.35 -8.72
N THR A 29 17.05 -3.17 -8.61
CA THR A 29 17.17 -4.46 -9.31
C THR A 29 17.16 -5.62 -8.31
N PRO A 30 16.97 -6.88 -8.75
CA PRO A 30 17.06 -8.03 -7.85
C PRO A 30 18.40 -8.09 -7.07
N GLU A 31 19.50 -7.71 -7.70
CA GLU A 31 20.86 -7.69 -7.14
C GLU A 31 21.11 -6.45 -6.27
N ARG A 32 20.44 -5.33 -6.58
CA ARG A 32 20.53 -4.07 -5.84
C ARG A 32 19.13 -3.54 -5.54
N PRO A 33 18.42 -4.18 -4.60
CA PRO A 33 17.05 -3.84 -4.30
C PRO A 33 16.92 -2.45 -3.70
N GLY A 34 15.85 -1.75 -4.09
CA GLY A 34 15.47 -0.47 -3.54
C GLY A 34 15.22 -0.51 -2.02
N ARG A 35 15.08 0.66 -1.39
CA ARG A 35 14.84 0.75 0.07
C ARG A 35 13.57 0.02 0.49
N LEU A 36 12.50 0.18 -0.28
CA LEU A 36 11.21 -0.43 0.02
C LEU A 36 11.26 -1.97 -0.11
N VAL A 37 11.87 -2.48 -1.18
CA VAL A 37 12.05 -3.94 -1.40
C VAL A 37 12.82 -4.55 -0.24
N ARG A 38 13.93 -3.93 0.19
CA ARG A 38 14.71 -4.43 1.33
C ARG A 38 13.89 -4.53 2.61
N HIS A 39 13.04 -3.55 2.89
CA HIS A 39 12.15 -3.60 4.04
C HIS A 39 11.09 -4.70 3.86
N LEU A 40 10.51 -4.85 2.67
CA LEU A 40 9.50 -5.89 2.40
C LEU A 40 10.07 -7.31 2.53
N ARG A 41 11.35 -7.54 2.24
CA ARG A 41 12.03 -8.84 2.45
C ARG A 41 12.05 -9.28 3.92
N GLU A 42 11.98 -8.34 4.86
CA GLU A 42 11.85 -8.66 6.30
C GLU A 42 10.47 -9.23 6.65
N TRP A 43 9.48 -8.98 5.79
CA TRP A 43 8.08 -9.29 6.02
C TRP A 43 7.49 -10.32 5.06
N LEU A 44 8.20 -10.66 3.99
CA LEU A 44 7.67 -11.51 2.93
C LEU A 44 8.57 -12.72 2.70
N PRO A 45 7.96 -13.87 2.37
CA PRO A 45 8.69 -15.13 2.31
C PRO A 45 9.57 -15.26 1.05
N SER A 46 9.37 -14.40 0.04
CA SER A 46 10.12 -14.48 -1.22
C SER A 46 10.56 -13.10 -1.73
N ASP A 47 11.69 -13.09 -2.44
CA ASP A 47 12.21 -11.90 -3.11
C ASP A 47 11.30 -11.41 -4.23
N VAL A 48 10.63 -12.34 -4.93
CA VAL A 48 9.65 -12.04 -5.98
C VAL A 48 8.45 -11.31 -5.39
N ASP A 49 7.86 -11.83 -4.31
CA ASP A 49 6.74 -11.18 -3.62
C ASP A 49 7.15 -9.77 -3.14
N SER A 50 8.38 -9.62 -2.67
CA SER A 50 8.93 -8.34 -2.20
C SER A 50 9.10 -7.32 -3.32
N MET A 51 9.61 -7.75 -4.47
CA MET A 51 9.79 -6.91 -5.66
C MET A 51 8.44 -6.48 -6.23
N GLU A 52 7.51 -7.42 -6.43
CA GLU A 52 6.19 -7.11 -6.95
C GLU A 52 5.45 -6.18 -5.99
N THR A 53 5.38 -6.51 -4.70
CA THR A 53 4.72 -5.64 -3.69
C THR A 53 5.31 -4.24 -3.67
N ALA A 54 6.64 -4.10 -3.80
CA ALA A 54 7.28 -2.80 -3.87
C ALA A 54 6.87 -2.03 -5.13
N ARG A 55 6.84 -2.68 -6.30
CA ARG A 55 6.41 -2.09 -7.57
C ARG A 55 5.02 -1.47 -7.43
N GLY A 56 4.10 -2.17 -6.77
CA GLY A 56 2.74 -1.67 -6.52
C GLY A 56 2.64 -0.49 -5.62
N ILE A 57 3.28 -0.58 -4.46
CA ILE A 57 3.28 0.51 -3.50
C ILE A 57 3.91 1.76 -4.14
N ILE A 58 4.97 1.59 -4.94
CA ILE A 58 5.59 2.66 -5.70
C ILE A 58 4.60 3.25 -6.70
N HIS A 59 3.93 2.42 -7.48
CA HIS A 59 2.92 2.83 -8.45
C HIS A 59 1.74 3.58 -7.79
N ASP A 60 1.15 3.03 -6.73
CA ASP A 60 0.07 3.66 -5.96
C ASP A 60 0.46 5.03 -5.39
N ARG A 61 1.73 5.16 -4.94
CA ARG A 61 2.27 6.44 -4.46
C ARG A 61 2.47 7.43 -5.59
N ALA A 62 2.99 6.97 -6.73
CA ALA A 62 3.14 7.77 -7.93
C ALA A 62 1.78 8.32 -8.38
N GLU A 63 0.77 7.45 -8.54
CA GLU A 63 -0.59 7.86 -8.86
C GLU A 63 -1.18 8.81 -7.81
N SER A 64 -1.00 8.51 -6.52
CA SER A 64 -1.50 9.38 -5.45
C SER A 64 -0.85 10.77 -5.52
N ALA A 65 0.45 10.86 -5.83
CA ALA A 65 1.14 12.12 -6.01
C ALA A 65 0.60 12.87 -7.23
N ARG A 66 0.47 12.20 -8.38
CA ARG A 66 -0.14 12.75 -9.59
C ARG A 66 -1.51 13.35 -9.30
N ARG A 67 -2.40 12.60 -8.63
CA ARG A 67 -3.75 13.07 -8.25
C ARG A 67 -3.73 14.26 -7.28
N CYS A 68 -2.91 14.20 -6.22
CA CYS A 68 -2.85 15.26 -5.22
C CYS A 68 -2.39 16.60 -5.81
N TYR A 69 -1.42 16.56 -6.73
CA TYR A 69 -0.90 17.76 -7.38
C TYR A 69 -1.79 18.23 -8.53
N ALA A 70 -2.40 17.31 -9.29
CA ALA A 70 -3.37 17.67 -10.34
C ALA A 70 -4.57 18.43 -9.76
N LEU A 71 -5.06 18.02 -8.58
CA LEU A 71 -6.21 18.66 -7.94
C LEU A 71 -5.87 19.97 -7.21
N ASP A 72 -4.59 20.30 -6.99
CA ASP A 72 -4.16 21.54 -6.34
C ASP A 72 -3.55 22.51 -7.36
N PRO A 73 -4.29 23.52 -7.83
CA PRO A 73 -3.79 24.46 -8.82
C PRO A 73 -2.63 25.31 -8.30
N THR A 74 -2.35 25.30 -6.99
CA THR A 74 -1.27 26.04 -6.32
C THR A 74 0.05 25.26 -6.22
N ARG A 75 0.15 24.09 -6.87
CA ARG A 75 1.34 23.23 -6.78
C ARG A 75 1.76 22.67 -8.14
N CYS A 76 3.06 22.40 -8.28
CA CYS A 76 3.65 21.68 -9.41
C CYS A 76 4.30 20.38 -8.91
N LEU A 77 4.00 19.26 -9.57
CA LEU A 77 4.62 17.97 -9.28
C LEU A 77 6.00 17.93 -9.94
N THR A 78 6.98 18.51 -9.27
CA THR A 78 8.39 18.50 -9.70
C THR A 78 9.02 17.11 -9.58
N PRO A 79 10.13 16.82 -10.28
CA PRO A 79 10.87 15.57 -10.12
C PRO A 79 11.30 15.29 -8.67
N GLU A 80 11.67 16.32 -7.91
CA GLU A 80 12.02 16.20 -6.48
C GLU A 80 10.80 15.81 -5.65
N ALA A 81 9.66 16.46 -5.88
CA ALA A 81 8.42 16.15 -5.18
C ALA A 81 7.92 14.73 -5.50
N PHE A 82 8.03 14.31 -6.75
CA PHE A 82 7.68 12.97 -7.20
C PHE A 82 8.59 11.92 -6.55
N ARG A 83 9.91 12.15 -6.56
CA ARG A 83 10.89 11.28 -5.88
C ARG A 83 10.61 11.16 -4.38
N ALA A 84 10.28 12.26 -3.70
CA ALA A 84 9.94 12.25 -2.28
C ALA A 84 8.63 11.49 -1.97
N ALA A 85 7.68 11.49 -2.91
CA ALA A 85 6.47 10.69 -2.78
C ALA A 85 6.74 9.19 -2.95
N VAL A 86 7.60 8.82 -3.90
CA VAL A 86 7.85 7.42 -4.28
C VAL A 86 8.89 6.73 -3.39
N ASP A 87 10.02 7.35 -3.07
CA ASP A 87 11.17 6.76 -2.35
C ASP A 87 10.95 6.62 -0.82
N GLN A 88 9.69 6.49 -0.41
CA GLN A 88 9.35 6.24 0.99
C GLN A 88 9.64 4.77 1.35
N SER A 89 10.42 4.53 2.39
CA SER A 89 10.73 3.16 2.83
C SER A 89 9.62 2.50 3.65
N SER A 90 8.59 3.25 4.06
CA SER A 90 7.61 2.77 5.03
C SER A 90 6.61 1.79 4.42
N VAL A 91 6.63 0.55 4.90
CA VAL A 91 5.61 -0.48 4.65
C VAL A 91 4.41 -0.34 5.58
N GLU A 92 4.47 0.57 6.57
CA GLU A 92 3.43 0.69 7.60
C GLU A 92 2.06 1.00 6.97
N ARG A 93 2.00 1.86 5.94
CA ARG A 93 0.72 2.21 5.27
C ARG A 93 0.05 0.99 4.64
N PHE A 94 0.83 0.04 4.13
CA PHE A 94 0.31 -1.20 3.58
C PHE A 94 -0.28 -2.06 4.70
N PHE A 95 0.50 -2.36 5.73
CA PHE A 95 0.06 -3.24 6.82
C PHE A 95 -1.00 -2.63 7.74
N THR A 96 -1.10 -1.30 7.81
CA THR A 96 -2.13 -0.57 8.59
C THR A 96 -3.45 -0.39 7.84
N SER A 97 -3.57 -0.87 6.59
CA SER A 97 -4.79 -0.76 5.80
C SER A 97 -6.00 -1.40 6.48
N LYS A 98 -7.22 -1.04 6.04
CA LYS A 98 -8.47 -1.52 6.64
C LYS A 98 -8.62 -3.05 6.54
N GLU A 99 -7.96 -3.65 5.57
CA GLU A 99 -7.98 -5.07 5.25
C GLU A 99 -7.03 -5.87 6.16
N ILE A 100 -5.86 -5.32 6.49
CA ILE A 100 -4.83 -6.00 7.28
C ILE A 100 -4.94 -5.64 8.77
N ARG A 101 -5.12 -4.35 9.09
CA ARG A 101 -5.29 -3.77 10.44
C ARG A 101 -4.11 -4.03 11.39
N MET A 102 -2.91 -4.16 10.85
CA MET A 102 -1.69 -4.36 11.66
C MET A 102 -1.08 -3.02 12.04
N SER A 103 -1.20 -2.64 13.30
CA SER A 103 -0.61 -1.40 13.82
C SER A 103 0.93 -1.46 13.81
N ALA A 104 1.58 -0.29 13.76
CA ALA A 104 3.04 -0.19 13.82
C ALA A 104 3.65 -0.81 15.10
N HIS A 105 2.91 -0.81 16.22
CA HIS A 105 3.33 -1.51 17.45
C HIS A 105 3.32 -3.03 17.27
N ARG A 106 2.26 -3.57 16.65
CA ARG A 106 2.16 -5.01 16.33
C ARG A 106 3.22 -5.43 15.32
N MET A 107 3.53 -4.58 14.35
CA MET A 107 4.65 -4.82 13.43
C MET A 107 5.98 -4.91 14.18
N ARG A 108 6.29 -3.95 15.05
CA ARG A 108 7.55 -3.96 15.80
C ARG A 108 7.72 -5.21 16.68
N VAL A 109 6.66 -5.63 17.37
CA VAL A 109 6.68 -6.87 18.18
C VAL A 109 6.71 -8.11 17.28
N GLY A 110 5.92 -8.09 16.20
CA GLY A 110 5.83 -9.16 15.22
C GLY A 110 7.16 -9.49 14.54
N HIS A 111 7.95 -8.46 14.18
CA HIS A 111 9.28 -8.66 13.62
C HIS A 111 10.19 -9.42 14.59
N ARG A 112 10.27 -8.96 15.85
CA ARG A 112 11.05 -9.62 16.91
C ARG A 112 10.60 -11.06 17.14
N TYR A 113 9.29 -11.29 17.08
CA TYR A 113 8.72 -12.63 17.18
C TYR A 113 9.15 -13.51 16.00
N MET A 114 9.10 -13.01 14.76
CA MET A 114 9.55 -13.74 13.57
C MET A 114 11.05 -14.04 13.59
N ASP A 115 11.88 -13.10 14.07
CA ASP A 115 13.32 -13.32 14.27
C ASP A 115 13.55 -14.50 15.22
N ARG A 116 12.87 -14.50 16.37
CA ARG A 116 12.96 -15.59 17.36
C ARG A 116 12.47 -16.94 16.84
N VAL A 117 11.39 -16.94 16.06
CA VAL A 117 10.92 -18.16 15.39
C VAL A 117 11.97 -18.68 14.40
N SER A 118 12.66 -17.78 13.70
CA SER A 118 13.72 -18.13 12.75
C SER A 118 14.96 -18.67 13.45
N GLU A 119 15.38 -18.05 14.56
CA GLU A 119 16.46 -18.54 15.44
C GLU A 119 16.12 -19.92 16.02
N TRP A 120 14.89 -20.10 16.51
CA TRP A 120 14.42 -21.39 17.01
C TRP A 120 14.48 -22.47 15.92
N LYS A 121 13.99 -22.17 14.71
CA LYS A 121 14.06 -23.07 13.55
C LYS A 121 15.49 -23.47 13.22
N ALA A 122 16.43 -22.52 13.22
CA ALA A 122 17.84 -22.80 12.96
C ALA A 122 18.43 -23.79 14.00
N GLY A 123 18.07 -23.65 15.28
CA GLY A 123 18.46 -24.58 16.34
C GLY A 123 17.78 -25.95 16.27
N HIS A 124 16.64 -26.07 15.58
CA HIS A 124 15.82 -27.28 15.54
C HIS A 124 15.69 -27.86 14.12
N LYS A 125 16.78 -27.82 13.34
CA LYS A 125 16.87 -28.43 11.98
C LYS A 125 15.75 -28.00 11.02
N GLY A 126 15.27 -26.76 11.15
CA GLY A 126 14.20 -26.21 10.32
C GLY A 126 12.79 -26.69 10.67
N SER A 127 12.61 -27.46 11.75
CA SER A 127 11.27 -27.81 12.24
C SER A 127 10.47 -26.56 12.60
N THR A 128 9.16 -26.59 12.33
CA THR A 128 8.28 -25.47 12.71
C THR A 128 7.90 -25.60 14.18
N PRO A 129 8.05 -24.55 15.00
CA PRO A 129 7.66 -24.59 16.41
C PRO A 129 6.16 -24.82 16.56
N ASP A 130 5.78 -25.59 17.57
CA ASP A 130 4.38 -25.86 17.90
C ASP A 130 3.65 -24.60 18.42
N GLY A 131 2.38 -24.74 18.77
CA GLY A 131 1.56 -23.60 19.22
C GLY A 131 2.10 -22.98 20.50
N GLU A 132 2.41 -23.81 21.50
CA GLU A 132 2.86 -23.39 22.82
C GLU A 132 4.23 -22.70 22.77
N THR A 133 5.17 -23.27 22.00
CA THR A 133 6.48 -22.66 21.78
C THR A 133 6.33 -21.30 21.10
N ARG A 134 5.47 -21.19 20.08
CA ARG A 134 5.23 -19.91 19.42
C ARG A 134 4.58 -18.88 20.34
N ASP A 135 3.65 -19.30 21.19
CA ASP A 135 3.04 -18.43 22.21
C ASP A 135 4.13 -17.89 23.16
N ALA A 136 5.02 -18.75 23.66
CA ALA A 136 6.14 -18.33 24.52
C ALA A 136 7.12 -17.37 23.82
N LEU A 137 7.47 -17.63 22.55
CA LEU A 137 8.36 -16.74 21.78
C LEU A 137 7.72 -15.36 21.56
N TRP A 138 6.40 -15.31 21.31
CA TRP A 138 5.66 -14.05 21.18
C TRP A 138 5.64 -13.27 22.49
N ASP A 139 5.27 -13.92 23.59
CA ASP A 139 5.16 -13.25 24.89
C ASP A 139 6.52 -12.71 25.36
N ALA A 140 7.59 -13.45 25.10
CA ALA A 140 8.94 -12.98 25.37
C ALA A 140 9.32 -11.79 24.46
N ALA A 141 8.94 -11.79 23.18
CA ALA A 141 9.23 -10.67 22.27
C ALA A 141 8.47 -9.40 22.69
N LEU A 142 7.23 -9.57 23.14
CA LEU A 142 6.41 -8.51 23.67
C LEU A 142 6.95 -7.96 24.99
N ALA A 143 7.38 -8.84 25.90
CA ALA A 143 7.96 -8.45 27.18
C ALA A 143 9.20 -7.55 26.99
N ASP A 144 10.11 -7.92 26.09
CA ASP A 144 11.30 -7.11 25.80
C ASP A 144 10.94 -5.77 25.18
N TYR A 145 9.95 -5.75 24.27
CA TYR A 145 9.45 -4.50 23.69
C TYR A 145 8.86 -3.56 24.75
N VAL A 146 8.07 -4.11 25.67
CA VAL A 146 7.48 -3.35 26.79
C VAL A 146 8.57 -2.83 27.72
N ALA A 147 9.55 -3.65 28.08
CA ALA A 147 10.66 -3.26 28.94
C ALA A 147 11.47 -2.10 28.31
N GLU A 148 11.82 -2.20 27.03
CA GLU A 148 12.49 -1.12 26.30
C GLU A 148 11.67 0.17 26.26
N LYS A 149 10.36 0.08 26.03
CA LYS A 149 9.48 1.25 25.98
C LYS A 149 9.37 1.94 27.33
N LYS A 150 9.22 1.17 28.40
CA LYS A 150 9.23 1.67 29.78
C LYS A 150 10.56 2.34 30.11
N ALA A 151 11.69 1.72 29.76
CA ALA A 151 13.02 2.31 29.97
C ALA A 151 13.22 3.64 29.24
N LYS A 152 12.61 3.81 28.06
CA LYS A 152 12.63 5.04 27.26
C LYS A 152 11.57 6.08 27.67
N GLY A 153 10.76 5.81 28.70
CA GLY A 153 9.64 6.67 29.10
C GLY A 153 8.59 6.87 27.99
N SER A 154 8.57 5.99 26.99
CA SER A 154 7.71 6.12 25.81
C SER A 154 6.39 5.39 26.03
N SER A 155 5.28 6.03 25.73
CA SER A 155 3.97 5.37 25.74
C SER A 155 3.84 4.39 24.55
N PHE A 156 2.97 3.41 24.75
CA PHE A 156 2.47 2.52 23.71
C PHE A 156 0.97 2.32 23.98
N GLY A 157 0.16 2.29 22.92
CA GLY A 157 -1.29 2.20 23.07
C GLY A 157 -1.76 0.84 23.60
N ASN A 158 -3.05 0.76 23.97
CA ASN A 158 -3.71 -0.43 24.55
C ASN A 158 -3.88 -1.62 23.56
N GLY A 159 -3.22 -1.59 22.41
CA GLY A 159 -3.45 -2.54 21.31
C GLY A 159 -2.62 -3.83 21.35
N LEU A 160 -1.62 -3.90 22.23
CA LEU A 160 -0.72 -5.04 22.39
C LEU A 160 -1.18 -5.95 23.54
N ASN A 161 -1.26 -7.25 23.27
CA ASN A 161 -1.72 -8.24 24.24
C ASN A 161 -0.80 -9.47 24.21
N TYR A 162 -0.60 -10.06 25.37
CA TYR A 162 0.03 -11.37 25.53
C TYR A 162 -0.90 -12.47 25.03
N THR A 163 -0.42 -13.70 25.00
CA THR A 163 -1.18 -14.87 24.53
C THR A 163 -2.34 -15.24 25.46
N ASP A 164 -2.23 -14.88 26.73
CA ASP A 164 -3.24 -15.06 27.77
C ASP A 164 -4.29 -13.93 27.84
N GLY A 165 -4.32 -13.04 26.85
CA GLY A 165 -5.26 -11.92 26.80
C GLY A 165 -4.89 -10.73 27.68
N ARG A 166 -3.86 -10.83 28.55
CA ARG A 166 -3.41 -9.66 29.31
C ARG A 166 -2.88 -8.59 28.38
N SER A 167 -3.25 -7.35 28.67
CA SER A 167 -2.70 -6.22 27.94
C SER A 167 -1.23 -6.01 28.30
N ALA A 168 -0.45 -5.59 27.33
CA ALA A 168 0.90 -5.06 27.55
C ALA A 168 0.88 -3.78 28.40
N HIS A 169 -0.24 -3.04 28.38
CA HIS A 169 -0.42 -1.84 29.18
C HIS A 169 -1.00 -2.20 30.55
N GLU A 170 -0.33 -1.79 31.63
CA GLU A 170 -0.77 -2.06 33.00
C GLU A 170 -2.12 -1.41 33.30
N GLY A 171 -2.93 -2.05 34.16
CA GLY A 171 -4.25 -1.54 34.55
C GLY A 171 -5.36 -1.71 33.50
N VAL A 172 -5.05 -2.25 32.31
CA VAL A 172 -6.06 -2.59 31.30
C VAL A 172 -6.56 -4.01 31.53
N ARG A 173 -7.89 -4.19 31.54
CA ARG A 173 -8.51 -5.51 31.72
C ARG A 173 -8.07 -6.47 30.60
N PRO A 174 -7.83 -7.77 30.92
CA PRO A 174 -7.57 -8.78 29.91
C PRO A 174 -8.67 -8.80 28.85
N ARG A 175 -8.27 -8.93 27.59
CA ARG A 175 -9.22 -9.11 26.49
C ARG A 175 -9.59 -10.58 26.38
N VAL A 176 -10.87 -10.84 26.18
CA VAL A 176 -11.43 -12.16 25.92
C VAL A 176 -12.23 -12.13 24.62
N TYR A 177 -12.36 -13.28 23.99
CA TYR A 177 -13.26 -13.54 22.86
C TYR A 177 -14.33 -14.53 23.32
N ILE A 178 -15.54 -14.37 22.83
CA ILE A 178 -16.63 -15.31 23.07
C ILE A 178 -16.64 -16.32 21.93
N ASP A 179 -16.40 -17.59 22.25
CA ASP A 179 -16.41 -18.65 21.26
C ASP A 179 -17.82 -18.96 20.71
N ARG A 180 -17.91 -19.93 19.81
CA ARG A 180 -19.20 -20.32 19.20
C ARG A 180 -20.16 -20.99 20.19
N ASN A 181 -19.68 -21.35 21.38
CA ASN A 181 -20.43 -21.98 22.46
C ASN A 181 -20.72 -21.01 23.61
N ASP A 182 -20.58 -19.70 23.38
CA ASP A 182 -20.70 -18.63 24.38
C ASP A 182 -19.70 -18.73 25.56
N MET A 183 -18.56 -19.40 25.35
CA MET A 183 -17.50 -19.51 26.34
C MET A 183 -16.45 -18.41 26.16
N GLU A 184 -16.03 -17.80 27.26
CA GLU A 184 -14.93 -16.83 27.26
C GLU A 184 -13.58 -17.54 27.05
N GLU A 185 -12.92 -17.23 25.94
CA GLU A 185 -11.54 -17.62 25.68
C GLU A 185 -10.60 -16.40 25.78
N PRO A 186 -9.39 -16.57 26.34
CA PRO A 186 -8.39 -15.51 26.34
C PRO A 186 -8.06 -15.02 24.93
N PHE A 187 -8.02 -13.71 24.73
CA PHE A 187 -7.59 -13.14 23.47
C PHE A 187 -6.10 -13.40 23.24
N ASN A 188 -5.77 -14.28 22.29
CA ASN A 188 -4.37 -14.59 22.01
C ASN A 188 -3.75 -13.57 21.05
N GLY A 189 -2.88 -12.70 21.58
CA GLY A 189 -2.19 -11.66 20.81
C GLY A 189 -1.31 -12.19 19.67
N ARG A 190 -0.67 -13.35 19.84
CA ARG A 190 0.09 -14.00 18.75
C ARG A 190 -0.84 -14.46 17.63
N LYS A 191 -1.94 -15.16 17.95
CA LYS A 191 -2.90 -15.64 16.93
C LYS A 191 -3.48 -14.47 16.13
N ASP A 192 -3.79 -13.36 16.80
CA ASP A 192 -4.25 -12.12 16.15
C ASP A 192 -3.20 -11.58 15.17
N PHE A 193 -1.94 -11.47 15.62
CA PHE A 193 -0.83 -11.06 14.77
C PHE A 193 -0.63 -12.00 13.57
N GLU A 194 -0.54 -13.31 13.77
CA GLU A 194 -0.37 -14.27 12.68
C GLU A 194 -1.56 -14.25 11.69
N GLY A 195 -2.77 -13.97 12.19
CA GLY A 195 -3.94 -13.76 11.35
C GLY A 195 -3.81 -12.52 10.47
N MET A 196 -3.38 -11.39 11.05
CA MET A 196 -3.08 -10.16 10.31
C MET A 196 -1.99 -10.38 9.26
N TYR A 197 -0.90 -11.04 9.67
CA TYR A 197 0.24 -11.34 8.82
C TYR A 197 -0.17 -12.21 7.63
N ARG A 198 -0.92 -13.30 7.87
CA ARG A 198 -1.45 -14.15 6.79
C ARG A 198 -2.40 -13.40 5.85
N ARG A 199 -3.25 -12.50 6.35
CA ARG A 199 -4.08 -11.64 5.49
C ARG A 199 -3.23 -10.71 4.62
N GLY A 200 -2.16 -10.15 5.17
CA GLY A 200 -1.20 -9.34 4.42
C GLY A 200 -0.54 -10.13 3.29
N GLN A 201 -0.06 -11.35 3.59
CA GLN A 201 0.52 -12.25 2.58
C GLN A 201 -0.49 -12.63 1.49
N ALA A 202 -1.74 -12.94 1.87
CA ALA A 202 -2.79 -13.27 0.91
C ALA A 202 -3.10 -12.07 -0.01
N ARG A 203 -3.14 -10.86 0.54
CA ARG A 203 -3.37 -9.64 -0.24
C ARG A 203 -2.27 -9.39 -1.26
N ILE A 204 -1.02 -9.66 -0.89
CA ILE A 204 0.13 -9.54 -1.80
C ILE A 204 0.01 -10.51 -2.96
N ARG A 205 -0.29 -11.79 -2.68
CA ARG A 205 -0.45 -12.79 -3.73
C ARG A 205 -1.60 -12.45 -4.68
N GLN A 206 -2.73 -12.00 -4.14
CA GLN A 206 -3.87 -11.54 -4.94
C GLN A 206 -3.47 -10.36 -5.83
N TRP A 207 -2.73 -9.41 -5.27
CA TRP A 207 -2.35 -8.21 -5.99
C TRP A 207 -1.29 -8.49 -7.07
N ALA A 208 -0.31 -9.37 -6.80
CA ALA A 208 0.64 -9.86 -7.79
C ALA A 208 -0.05 -10.60 -8.95
N ALA A 209 -1.08 -11.40 -8.67
CA ALA A 209 -1.88 -12.06 -9.71
C ALA A 209 -2.60 -11.03 -10.62
N ASN A 210 -3.22 -10.01 -10.02
CA ASN A 210 -3.90 -8.96 -10.79
C ASN A 210 -2.95 -8.14 -11.65
N TYR A 211 -1.71 -7.92 -11.21
CA TYR A 211 -0.71 -7.14 -11.95
C TYR A 211 -0.08 -7.94 -13.09
N ALA A 212 0.08 -9.26 -12.94
CA ALA A 212 0.48 -10.14 -14.03
C ALA A 212 -0.54 -10.11 -15.18
N ASP A 213 -1.84 -10.11 -14.86
CA ASP A 213 -2.91 -9.97 -15.86
C ASP A 213 -2.86 -8.61 -16.57
N TYR A 214 -2.57 -7.51 -15.85
CA TYR A 214 -2.44 -6.18 -16.45
C TYR A 214 -1.22 -6.10 -17.40
N SER A 215 -0.08 -6.65 -16.99
CA SER A 215 1.16 -6.70 -17.79
C SER A 215 1.01 -7.50 -19.09
N MET A 216 0.21 -8.57 -19.09
CA MET A 216 -0.04 -9.40 -20.27
C MET A 216 -0.99 -8.76 -21.30
N THR A 217 -1.63 -7.64 -20.95
CA THR A 217 -2.54 -6.92 -21.85
C THR A 217 -1.91 -5.68 -22.50
N GLY A 218 -0.64 -5.38 -22.18
CA GLY A 218 0.09 -4.19 -22.63
C GLY A 218 1.19 -4.44 -23.66
N GLU A 219 1.49 -5.69 -24.04
CA GLU A 219 2.40 -6.02 -25.13
C GLU A 219 1.65 -6.85 -26.18
N ASP A 220 1.81 -6.47 -27.45
CA ASP A 220 1.20 -7.14 -28.61
C ASP A 220 1.37 -8.67 -28.54
N GLY A 221 0.27 -9.39 -28.37
CA GLY A 221 0.27 -10.85 -28.27
C GLY A 221 -1.11 -11.44 -28.49
N ASP A 222 -1.39 -11.78 -29.74
CA ASP A 222 -2.45 -12.72 -30.13
C ASP A 222 -2.23 -14.06 -29.38
N ALA A 223 -3.06 -14.34 -28.37
CA ALA A 223 -3.17 -15.65 -27.76
C ALA A 223 -4.55 -15.82 -27.10
N THR A 224 -5.47 -16.37 -27.89
CA THR A 224 -6.51 -17.34 -27.56
C THR A 224 -6.91 -17.50 -26.09
N GLY A 225 -8.23 -17.32 -25.85
CA GLY A 225 -8.88 -17.45 -24.57
C GLY A 225 -8.79 -18.85 -23.93
N ASP A 226 -8.61 -18.84 -22.62
CA ASP A 226 -9.41 -19.60 -21.65
C ASP A 226 -8.86 -19.32 -20.24
N ALA A 227 -9.44 -18.33 -19.56
CA ALA A 227 -9.37 -18.19 -18.10
C ALA A 227 -10.43 -17.19 -17.62
N LEU A 228 -11.69 -17.43 -18.01
CA LEU A 228 -12.83 -16.69 -17.49
C LEU A 228 -13.60 -17.56 -16.50
N ASP A 229 -13.05 -17.78 -15.31
CA ASP A 229 -13.90 -18.00 -14.15
C ASP A 229 -13.14 -17.75 -12.85
N MET A 230 -13.39 -16.57 -12.26
CA MET A 230 -13.37 -16.25 -10.82
C MET A 230 -13.54 -14.73 -10.68
N ALA A 231 -14.51 -14.17 -11.41
CA ALA A 231 -15.00 -12.83 -11.18
C ALA A 231 -16.20 -12.91 -10.24
N THR A 232 -16.03 -12.52 -8.99
CA THR A 232 -17.19 -12.08 -8.21
C THR A 232 -16.85 -10.84 -7.38
N THR A 233 -17.58 -9.77 -7.75
CA THR A 233 -17.90 -8.58 -6.97
C THR A 233 -16.77 -7.59 -6.67
N THR A 234 -16.34 -6.87 -7.70
CA THR A 234 -16.32 -5.40 -7.61
C THR A 234 -16.91 -4.84 -8.91
N SER A 235 -18.02 -4.13 -8.76
CA SER A 235 -18.84 -3.51 -9.81
C SER A 235 -18.01 -2.85 -10.93
N VAL A 236 -17.84 -3.57 -12.04
CA VAL A 236 -17.40 -3.02 -13.34
C VAL A 236 -18.65 -2.47 -14.04
N THR A 237 -18.96 -1.21 -13.77
CA THR A 237 -19.62 -0.32 -14.72
C THR A 237 -18.50 0.60 -15.18
N GLY A 238 -17.90 0.44 -16.35
CA GLY A 238 -18.53 0.43 -17.65
C GLY A 238 -17.92 1.59 -18.43
N SER A 239 -16.86 1.31 -19.19
CA SER A 239 -16.37 2.05 -20.37
C SER A 239 -14.87 1.80 -20.51
N ALA A 240 -14.56 0.93 -21.46
CA ALA A 240 -13.23 0.47 -21.83
C ALA A 240 -12.45 1.56 -22.58
N LEU A 241 -11.89 2.51 -21.85
CA LEU A 241 -10.73 3.26 -22.33
C LEU A 241 -9.49 2.53 -21.82
N ARG A 242 -8.99 1.60 -22.64
CA ARG A 242 -7.72 0.90 -22.39
C ARG A 242 -6.61 1.94 -22.29
N GLY A 243 -6.03 2.10 -21.10
CA GLY A 243 -4.83 2.93 -20.88
C GLY A 243 -4.89 3.86 -19.68
N VAL A 244 -6.08 4.19 -19.14
CA VAL A 244 -6.20 5.13 -18.01
C VAL A 244 -6.99 4.52 -16.87
N GLY A 245 -6.40 4.54 -15.68
CA GLY A 245 -7.05 4.07 -14.47
C GLY A 245 -8.32 4.86 -14.17
N GLU A 246 -9.32 4.18 -13.60
CA GLU A 246 -10.61 4.77 -13.21
C GLU A 246 -10.43 5.96 -12.26
N THR A 247 -9.33 6.01 -11.52
CA THR A 247 -9.04 7.09 -10.57
C THR A 247 -8.55 8.37 -11.25
N GLU A 248 -7.72 8.25 -12.28
CA GLU A 248 -7.19 9.33 -13.12
C GLU A 248 -8.32 9.94 -13.94
N ARG A 249 -9.17 9.09 -14.51
CA ARG A 249 -10.45 9.48 -15.14
C ARG A 249 -11.30 10.33 -14.21
N ARG A 250 -11.52 9.89 -12.95
CA ARG A 250 -12.29 10.64 -11.96
C ARG A 250 -11.65 11.97 -11.59
N ALA A 251 -10.33 12.01 -11.41
CA ALA A 251 -9.62 13.24 -11.10
C ALA A 251 -9.72 14.27 -12.24
N TYR A 252 -9.59 13.83 -13.49
CA TYR A 252 -9.73 14.69 -14.67
C TYR A 252 -11.18 15.20 -14.84
N LYS A 253 -12.17 14.30 -14.72
CA LYS A 253 -13.60 14.70 -14.74
C LYS A 253 -13.95 15.66 -13.61
N LEU A 254 -13.37 15.51 -12.42
CA LEU A 254 -13.55 16.47 -11.33
C LEU A 254 -12.98 17.85 -11.67
N ALA A 255 -11.82 17.92 -12.33
CA ALA A 255 -11.24 19.18 -12.80
C ALA A 255 -12.12 19.86 -13.86
N LEU A 256 -12.72 19.08 -14.77
CA LEU A 256 -13.74 19.56 -15.71
C LEU A 256 -14.98 20.11 -14.99
N ALA A 257 -15.48 19.39 -13.97
CA ALA A 257 -16.61 19.80 -13.16
C ALA A 257 -16.35 21.10 -12.37
N GLN A 258 -15.10 21.35 -11.98
CA GLN A 258 -14.66 22.58 -11.30
C GLN A 258 -14.60 23.80 -12.24
N GLY A 259 -14.83 23.62 -13.55
CA GLY A 259 -14.83 24.72 -14.51
C GLY A 259 -13.45 25.34 -14.74
N ARG A 260 -12.39 24.54 -14.61
CA ARG A 260 -11.00 24.99 -14.83
C ARG A 260 -10.79 25.47 -16.26
N SER A 261 -9.92 26.45 -16.44
CA SER A 261 -9.55 26.98 -17.75
C SER A 261 -8.81 25.93 -18.60
N ALA A 262 -8.76 26.13 -19.91
CA ALA A 262 -8.08 25.20 -20.83
C ALA A 262 -6.59 24.98 -20.49
N ALA A 263 -5.90 26.02 -20.00
CA ALA A 263 -4.51 25.92 -19.56
C ALA A 263 -4.36 25.13 -18.26
N GLU A 264 -5.30 25.28 -17.33
CA GLU A 264 -5.31 24.51 -16.08
C GLU A 264 -5.66 23.04 -16.34
N LEU A 265 -6.59 22.75 -17.26
CA LEU A 265 -6.90 21.39 -17.68
C LEU A 265 -5.71 20.72 -18.38
N ASP A 266 -4.95 21.46 -19.18
CA ASP A 266 -3.70 20.96 -19.77
C ASP A 266 -2.66 20.60 -18.71
N ALA A 267 -2.52 21.43 -17.68
CA ALA A 267 -1.63 21.14 -16.54
C ALA A 267 -2.11 19.92 -15.74
N VAL A 268 -3.42 19.77 -15.51
CA VAL A 268 -4.01 18.59 -14.86
C VAL A 268 -3.74 17.33 -15.68
N ALA A 269 -3.96 17.37 -17.00
CA ALA A 269 -3.73 16.24 -17.89
C ALA A 269 -2.26 15.80 -17.86
N LYS A 270 -1.33 16.75 -17.97
CA LYS A 270 0.11 16.50 -17.84
C LYS A 270 0.48 15.89 -16.49
N ALA A 271 -0.05 16.44 -15.39
CA ALA A 271 0.19 15.91 -14.05
C ALA A 271 -0.34 14.47 -13.86
N LEU A 272 -1.44 14.13 -14.54
CA LEU A 272 -2.01 12.78 -14.55
C LEU A 272 -1.33 11.84 -15.57
N GLY A 273 -0.39 12.35 -16.39
CA GLY A 273 0.26 11.57 -17.45
C GLY A 273 -0.68 11.21 -18.61
N LEU A 274 -1.75 11.98 -18.81
CA LEU A 274 -2.71 11.77 -19.89
C LEU A 274 -2.16 12.33 -21.20
N ASP A 275 -2.11 11.49 -22.23
CA ASP A 275 -1.85 11.96 -23.59
C ASP A 275 -3.05 12.72 -24.19
N GLY A 276 -2.81 13.39 -25.32
CA GLY A 276 -3.80 14.24 -25.98
C GLY A 276 -5.05 13.48 -26.45
N ASP A 277 -4.87 12.24 -26.92
CA ASP A 277 -5.97 11.41 -27.41
C ASP A 277 -6.86 10.95 -26.25
N THR A 278 -6.26 10.50 -25.16
CA THR A 278 -7.00 10.07 -23.97
C THR A 278 -7.71 11.23 -23.30
N ARG A 279 -7.06 12.39 -23.23
CA ARG A 279 -7.69 13.64 -22.79
C ARG A 279 -8.94 13.94 -23.61
N GLY A 280 -8.84 13.93 -24.94
CA GLY A 280 -9.95 14.21 -25.85
C GLY A 280 -11.13 13.26 -25.63
N LEU A 281 -10.85 11.97 -25.41
CA LEU A 281 -11.86 10.96 -25.11
C LEU A 281 -12.58 11.22 -23.77
N LEU A 282 -11.84 11.62 -22.73
CA LEU A 282 -12.41 11.95 -21.43
C LEU A 282 -13.28 13.21 -21.45
N GLU A 283 -12.87 14.23 -22.21
CA GLU A 283 -13.67 15.45 -22.41
C GLU A 283 -14.97 15.13 -23.16
N ALA A 284 -14.89 14.33 -24.23
CA ALA A 284 -16.06 13.90 -24.98
C ALA A 284 -17.03 13.09 -24.11
N GLU A 285 -16.50 12.20 -23.27
CA GLU A 285 -17.30 11.43 -22.32
C GLU A 285 -17.99 12.31 -21.28
N TRP A 286 -17.28 13.26 -20.67
CA TRP A 286 -17.85 14.21 -19.73
C TRP A 286 -18.98 15.04 -20.35
N HIS A 287 -18.78 15.51 -21.59
CA HIS A 287 -19.80 16.24 -22.32
C HIS A 287 -21.02 15.37 -22.67
N ALA A 288 -20.81 14.09 -23.01
CA ALA A 288 -21.88 13.14 -23.23
C ALA A 288 -22.67 12.87 -21.93
N GLU A 289 -22.00 12.68 -20.80
CA GLU A 289 -22.62 12.50 -19.48
C GLU A 289 -23.45 13.73 -19.07
N GLY A 290 -22.92 14.95 -19.31
CA GLY A 290 -23.64 16.19 -19.06
C GLY A 290 -24.84 16.43 -19.98
N ALA A 291 -24.84 15.86 -21.19
CA ALA A 291 -25.97 15.93 -22.11
C ALA A 291 -27.14 15.02 -21.69
N PHE A 292 -26.85 13.86 -21.07
CA PHE A 292 -27.88 12.95 -20.54
C PHE A 292 -28.55 13.45 -19.26
N ALA A 293 -27.92 14.34 -18.49
CA ALA A 293 -28.53 14.97 -17.32
C ALA A 293 -29.55 16.10 -17.66
N ARG A 294 -29.78 16.39 -18.95
CA ARG A 294 -30.67 17.46 -19.44
C ARG A 294 -31.83 16.96 -20.34
N ILE A 295 -32.07 15.66 -20.38
CA ILE A 295 -33.26 15.04 -21.03
C ILE A 295 -34.18 14.52 -19.93
#